data_AF-A0A7C2FY86-F1
#
_entry.id   AF-A0A7C2FY86-F1
#
_cell.length_a   1.000
_cell.length_b   1.000
_cell.length_c   1.000
_cell.angle_alpha   90.00
_cell.angle_beta   90.00
_cell.angle_gamma   90.00
#
_symmetry.space_group_name_H-M   'P 1'
#
loop_
_entity.id
_entity.type
_entity.pdbx_description
1 polymer ?
#
loop_
_entity_poly.entity_id
_entity_poly.type
_entity_poly.pdbx_seq_one_letter_code
_entity_poly.pdbx_strand_id
1 'polypeptide(L)'
;GATVAKGLGLGAACKGGVGTASRRLDDGVVVGALVVVNAVGNIVDPATGRVVAAPRDPATGEPVVDPARLLARPIFPTQNTTIGLVATNVALSKAEAQKLAQMAHDGLARSIWPVHTAYDGDTLFGLATGRLRPEWAEVSLLGAVGAELVAAAVLRAVYLARPLGGIRAVAGGEPGQQVP
;
A
#
# COMPACT_ATOMS: atom_id res chain seq x y z
N GLY A 1 -14.40 -3.24 7.86
CA GLY A 1 -13.80 -2.64 6.63
C GLY A 1 -12.29 -2.54 6.81
N ALA A 2 -11.53 -2.19 5.76
CA ALA A 2 -10.07 -2.21 5.78
C ALA A 2 -9.44 -1.28 6.85
N THR A 3 -8.37 -1.73 7.51
CA THR A 3 -7.71 -1.08 8.65
C THR A 3 -6.20 -1.31 8.62
N VAL A 4 -5.42 -0.35 9.08
CA VAL A 4 -3.95 -0.39 9.09
C VAL A 4 -3.40 -0.15 10.49
N ALA A 5 -2.10 -0.38 10.69
CA ALA A 5 -1.40 -0.07 11.93
C ALA A 5 -2.02 -0.82 13.13
N LYS A 6 -2.11 -2.15 13.01
CA LYS A 6 -2.88 -3.05 13.90
C LYS A 6 -2.03 -3.76 14.95
N GLY A 7 -0.74 -3.48 15.08
CA GLY A 7 0.14 -4.20 16.01
C GLY A 7 -0.27 -4.15 17.49
N LEU A 8 -1.11 -3.19 17.89
CA LEU A 8 -1.69 -3.12 19.24
C LEU A 8 -3.19 -3.48 19.29
N GLY A 9 -3.71 -4.12 18.24
CA GLY A 9 -5.11 -4.50 18.09
C GLY A 9 -5.97 -3.43 17.41
N LEU A 10 -7.21 -3.81 17.06
CA LEU A 10 -8.14 -2.97 16.31
C LEU A 10 -8.51 -1.66 17.02
N GLY A 11 -8.58 -1.66 18.37
CA GLY A 11 -8.89 -0.46 19.15
C GLY A 11 -7.82 0.64 19.05
N ALA A 12 -6.59 0.28 18.70
CA ALA A 12 -5.49 1.22 18.50
C ALA A 12 -5.27 1.58 17.03
N ALA A 13 -5.96 0.90 16.11
CA ALA A 13 -5.69 0.94 14.68
C ALA A 13 -6.13 2.25 14.00
N CYS A 14 -5.70 2.41 12.75
CA CYS A 14 -6.19 3.46 11.86
C CYS A 14 -7.03 2.86 10.73
N LYS A 15 -7.89 3.69 10.15
CA LYS A 15 -8.67 3.31 8.99
C LYS A 15 -7.74 3.19 7.77
N GLY A 16 -7.82 2.05 7.09
CA GLY A 16 -7.28 1.82 5.76
C GLY A 16 -8.37 1.98 4.69
N GLY A 17 -8.10 1.53 3.48
CA GLY A 17 -9.07 1.73 2.39
C GLY A 17 -8.61 1.22 1.07
N VAL A 18 -9.20 1.78 0.02
CA VAL A 18 -8.82 1.56 -1.37
C VAL A 18 -8.11 2.80 -1.87
N GLY A 19 -6.99 2.61 -2.54
CA GLY A 19 -6.25 3.68 -3.20
C GLY A 19 -5.83 3.27 -4.59
N THR A 20 -5.67 4.27 -5.44
CA THR A 20 -5.20 4.09 -6.82
C THR A 20 -4.28 5.23 -7.20
N ALA A 21 -3.30 4.94 -8.04
CA ALA A 21 -2.40 5.92 -8.64
C ALA A 21 -2.08 5.50 -10.07
N SER A 22 -1.75 6.44 -10.95
CA SER A 22 -1.30 6.13 -12.30
C SER A 22 -0.31 7.16 -12.81
N ARG A 23 0.50 6.76 -13.79
CA ARG A 23 1.45 7.63 -14.49
C ARG A 23 1.39 7.34 -15.98
N ARG A 24 1.28 8.41 -16.77
CA ARG A 24 1.53 8.39 -18.22
C ARG A 24 3.03 8.59 -18.44
N LEU A 25 3.61 7.77 -19.29
CA LEU A 25 4.97 7.88 -19.78
C LEU A 25 4.92 8.29 -21.26
N ASP A 26 6.07 8.33 -21.92
CA ASP A 26 6.18 8.63 -23.34
C ASP A 26 5.39 7.64 -24.19
N ASP A 27 5.12 8.01 -25.45
CA ASP A 27 4.41 7.20 -26.45
C ASP A 27 3.03 6.65 -26.01
N GLY A 28 2.42 7.30 -25.02
CA GLY A 28 1.12 6.89 -24.50
C GLY A 28 1.16 5.64 -23.62
N VAL A 29 2.33 5.21 -23.17
CA VAL A 29 2.47 4.15 -22.17
C VAL A 29 1.83 4.61 -20.85
N VAL A 30 1.07 3.73 -20.21
CA VAL A 30 0.40 3.99 -18.94
C VAL A 30 0.70 2.87 -17.97
N VAL A 31 1.12 3.22 -16.76
CA VAL A 31 1.18 2.30 -15.62
C VAL A 31 0.19 2.78 -14.56
N GLY A 32 -0.55 1.86 -13.95
CA GLY A 32 -1.51 2.14 -12.90
C GLY A 32 -1.43 1.13 -11.78
N ALA A 33 -1.80 1.54 -10.57
CA ALA A 33 -1.90 0.68 -9.40
C ALA A 33 -3.26 0.88 -8.72
N LEU A 34 -3.79 -0.20 -8.15
CA LEU A 34 -4.93 -0.19 -7.24
C LEU A 34 -4.61 -1.12 -6.07
N VAL A 35 -4.82 -0.63 -4.84
CA VAL A 35 -4.48 -1.39 -3.63
C VAL A 35 -5.58 -1.21 -2.59
N VAL A 36 -5.98 -2.31 -1.97
CA VAL A 36 -6.81 -2.35 -0.76
C VAL A 36 -5.88 -2.62 0.42
N VAL A 37 -5.77 -1.66 1.34
CA VAL A 37 -4.77 -1.67 2.41
C VAL A 37 -5.41 -2.08 3.73
N ASN A 38 -5.15 -3.31 4.16
CA ASN A 38 -5.56 -3.84 5.46
C ASN A 38 -4.37 -4.42 6.24
N ALA A 39 -3.28 -3.65 6.35
CA ALA A 39 -1.98 -4.10 6.84
C ALA A 39 -1.86 -4.17 8.37
N VAL A 40 -1.01 -5.07 8.88
CA VAL A 40 -0.55 -5.01 10.29
C VAL A 40 0.31 -3.77 10.53
N GLY A 41 1.25 -3.50 9.63
CA GLY A 41 2.29 -2.50 9.82
C GLY A 41 1.80 -1.05 9.85
N ASN A 42 2.72 -0.19 10.26
CA ASN A 42 2.59 1.25 10.13
C ASN A 42 2.60 1.63 8.66
N ILE A 43 1.97 2.76 8.35
CA ILE A 43 2.02 3.36 7.02
C ILE A 43 3.08 4.45 7.04
N VAL A 44 4.02 4.38 6.11
CA VAL A 44 5.16 5.29 5.99
C VAL A 44 5.07 6.00 4.65
N ASP A 45 5.34 7.30 4.64
CA ASP A 45 5.56 8.04 3.42
C ASP A 45 7.01 7.86 2.96
N PRO A 46 7.28 7.13 1.87
CA PRO A 46 8.65 6.85 1.43
C PRO A 46 9.40 8.07 0.93
N ALA A 47 8.71 9.17 0.56
CA ALA A 47 9.37 10.38 0.12
C ALA A 47 9.97 11.17 1.30
N THR A 48 9.35 11.08 2.47
CA THR A 48 9.72 11.87 3.66
C THR A 48 10.24 11.03 4.82
N GLY A 49 10.05 9.71 4.79
CA GLY A 49 10.31 8.80 5.90
C GLY A 49 9.32 8.96 7.07
N ARG A 50 8.30 9.82 6.94
CA ARG A 50 7.35 10.10 8.01
C ARG A 50 6.36 8.95 8.18
N VAL A 51 6.11 8.56 9.42
CA VAL A 51 5.02 7.64 9.74
C VAL A 51 3.68 8.36 9.63
N VAL A 52 2.89 7.96 8.64
CA VAL A 52 1.56 8.49 8.32
C VAL A 52 0.49 7.86 9.22
N ALA A 53 0.58 6.55 9.48
CA ALA A 53 -0.33 5.85 10.36
C ALA A 53 0.42 4.89 11.29
N ALA A 54 0.15 4.98 12.59
CA ALA A 54 0.68 4.10 13.62
C ALA A 54 -0.43 3.75 14.63
N PRO A 55 -0.38 2.57 15.28
CA PRO A 55 -1.24 2.35 16.42
C PRO A 55 -0.88 3.31 17.54
N ARG A 56 -1.87 3.70 18.34
CA ARG A 56 -1.64 4.49 19.56
C ARG A 56 -1.65 3.58 20.78
N ASP A 57 -0.68 3.76 21.66
CA ASP A 57 -0.64 3.08 22.95
C ASP A 57 -1.88 3.48 23.77
N PRO A 58 -2.71 2.53 24.24
CA PRO A 58 -3.92 2.87 25.00
C PRO A 58 -3.64 3.59 26.32
N ALA A 59 -2.45 3.41 26.91
CA ALA A 59 -2.10 4.02 28.18
C ALA A 59 -1.57 5.45 28.02
N THR A 60 -0.80 5.72 26.97
CA THR A 60 -0.14 7.04 26.77
C THR A 60 -0.73 7.85 25.63
N GLY A 61 -1.48 7.24 24.72
CA GLY A 61 -1.97 7.86 23.49
C GLY A 61 -0.90 8.05 22.41
N GLU A 62 0.37 7.74 22.70
CA GLU A 62 1.50 7.97 21.80
C GLU A 62 1.55 6.95 20.66
N PRO A 63 2.00 7.34 19.45
CA PRO A 63 2.17 6.40 18.34
C PRO A 63 3.29 5.40 18.64
N VAL A 64 3.06 4.12 18.34
CA VAL A 64 4.07 3.06 18.46
C VAL A 64 4.58 2.67 17.08
N VAL A 65 5.83 3.05 16.80
CA VAL A 65 6.44 2.85 15.46
C VAL A 65 7.43 1.68 15.40
N ASP A 66 7.90 1.21 16.56
CA ASP A 66 8.90 0.15 16.67
C ASP A 66 8.29 -1.22 16.31
N PRO A 67 8.78 -1.90 15.25
CA PRO A 67 8.26 -3.20 14.83
C PRO A 67 8.40 -4.28 15.91
N ALA A 68 9.43 -4.22 16.77
CA ALA A 68 9.58 -5.19 17.86
C ALA A 68 8.41 -5.08 18.84
N ARG A 69 7.99 -3.86 19.18
CA ARG A 69 6.80 -3.63 20.01
C ARG A 69 5.50 -4.00 19.31
N LEU A 70 5.40 -3.79 18.00
CA LEU A 70 4.20 -4.15 17.22
C LEU A 70 4.01 -5.67 17.12
N LEU A 71 5.11 -6.43 17.06
CA LEU A 71 5.09 -7.88 16.87
C LEU A 71 5.27 -8.66 18.19
N ALA A 72 5.50 -7.99 19.31
CA ALA A 72 5.64 -8.61 20.63
C ALA A 72 4.33 -9.21 21.19
N ARG A 73 3.19 -8.95 20.55
CA ARG A 73 1.88 -9.45 20.97
C ARG A 73 1.31 -10.43 19.94
N PRO A 74 0.49 -11.41 20.38
CA PRO A 74 -0.19 -12.29 19.45
C PRO A 74 -1.11 -11.47 18.54
N ILE A 75 -0.79 -11.43 17.25
CA ILE A 75 -1.67 -10.89 16.22
C ILE A 75 -2.44 -12.07 15.63
N PHE A 76 -3.77 -11.97 15.58
CA PHE A 76 -4.57 -13.03 14.98
C PHE A 76 -4.22 -13.18 13.49
N PRO A 77 -3.77 -14.38 13.06
CA PRO A 77 -3.55 -14.66 11.65
C PRO A 77 -4.84 -14.44 10.85
N THR A 78 -4.73 -14.15 9.55
CA THR A 78 -5.87 -14.04 8.60
C THR A 78 -6.76 -12.80 8.67
N GLN A 79 -6.48 -11.84 9.57
CA GLN A 79 -7.25 -10.58 9.64
C GLN A 79 -6.56 -9.40 8.94
N ASN A 80 -5.39 -9.62 8.32
CA ASN A 80 -4.57 -8.59 7.70
C ASN A 80 -4.17 -9.04 6.29
N THR A 81 -4.44 -8.20 5.30
CA THR A 81 -4.26 -8.54 3.87
C THR A 81 -4.14 -7.24 3.10
N THR A 82 -3.00 -7.02 2.45
CA THR A 82 -2.91 -5.97 1.42
C THR A 82 -3.05 -6.63 0.06
N ILE A 83 -4.15 -6.38 -0.63
CA ILE A 83 -4.42 -6.96 -1.95
C ILE A 83 -4.49 -5.86 -3.00
N GLY A 84 -3.90 -6.07 -4.16
CA GLY A 84 -3.89 -5.06 -5.20
C GLY A 84 -3.44 -5.57 -6.55
N LEU A 85 -3.32 -4.64 -7.49
CA LEU A 85 -2.79 -4.90 -8.80
C LEU A 85 -1.94 -3.74 -9.30
N VAL A 86 -1.02 -4.07 -10.19
CA VAL A 86 -0.30 -3.14 -11.06
C VAL A 86 -0.63 -3.50 -12.51
N ALA A 87 -1.03 -2.49 -13.27
CA ALA A 87 -1.50 -2.65 -14.64
C ALA A 87 -0.71 -1.76 -15.60
N THR A 88 -0.48 -2.26 -16.82
CA THR A 88 0.07 -1.49 -17.94
C THR A 88 -0.68 -1.74 -19.24
N ASN A 89 -0.61 -0.79 -20.17
CA ASN A 89 -1.08 -1.00 -21.54
C ASN A 89 -0.03 -1.62 -22.47
N VAL A 90 1.22 -1.77 -22.01
CA VAL A 90 2.31 -2.46 -22.72
C VAL A 90 2.05 -3.98 -22.73
N ALA A 91 2.38 -4.65 -23.82
CA ALA A 91 2.31 -6.10 -23.91
C ALA A 91 3.42 -6.74 -23.08
N LEU A 92 3.03 -7.67 -22.21
CA LEU A 92 3.94 -8.47 -21.39
C LEU A 92 3.60 -9.95 -21.57
N SER A 93 4.63 -10.78 -21.59
CA SER A 93 4.51 -12.22 -21.38
C SER A 93 4.01 -12.53 -19.96
N LYS A 94 3.64 -13.79 -19.71
CA LYS A 94 3.24 -14.23 -18.37
C LYS A 94 4.36 -14.07 -17.34
N ALA A 95 5.60 -14.36 -17.74
CA ALA A 95 6.76 -14.21 -16.87
C ALA A 95 7.03 -12.73 -16.53
N GLU A 96 6.92 -11.84 -17.51
CA GLU A 96 7.08 -10.40 -17.29
C GLU A 96 5.95 -9.82 -16.45
N ALA A 97 4.69 -10.24 -16.65
CA ALA A 97 3.58 -9.82 -15.79
C ALA A 97 3.76 -10.31 -14.34
N GLN A 98 4.28 -11.52 -14.13
CA GLN A 98 4.65 -12.01 -12.81
C GLN A 98 5.80 -11.18 -12.21
N LYS A 99 6.81 -10.83 -13.01
CA LYS A 99 7.92 -9.98 -12.55
C LYS A 99 7.46 -8.57 -12.19
N LEU A 100 6.57 -7.99 -12.98
CA LEU A 100 5.91 -6.72 -12.68
C LEU A 100 5.19 -6.77 -11.32
N ALA A 101 4.42 -7.82 -11.08
CA ALA A 101 3.76 -8.04 -9.78
C ALA A 101 4.77 -8.17 -8.64
N GLN A 102 5.83 -8.96 -8.83
CA GLN A 102 6.89 -9.15 -7.84
C GLN A 102 7.57 -7.82 -7.47
N MET A 103 7.97 -7.02 -8.45
CA MET A 103 8.61 -5.72 -8.19
C MET A 103 7.66 -4.73 -7.52
N ALA A 104 6.36 -4.82 -7.79
CA ALA A 104 5.37 -3.97 -7.15
C ALA A 104 5.27 -4.18 -5.63
N HIS A 105 5.69 -5.35 -5.10
CA HIS A 105 5.80 -5.57 -3.65
C HIS A 105 6.83 -4.64 -3.00
N ASP A 106 7.84 -4.14 -3.74
CA ASP A 106 8.78 -3.13 -3.22
C ASP A 106 8.06 -1.80 -2.90
N GLY A 107 6.92 -1.53 -3.53
CA GLY A 107 6.04 -0.43 -3.18
C GLY A 107 5.36 -0.62 -1.83
N LEU A 108 4.93 -1.85 -1.53
CA LEU A 108 4.39 -2.21 -0.22
C LEU A 108 5.47 -2.07 0.85
N ALA A 109 6.66 -2.64 0.64
CA ALA A 109 7.78 -2.56 1.60
C ALA A 109 8.24 -1.13 1.89
N ARG A 110 8.17 -0.22 0.91
CA ARG A 110 8.50 1.19 1.09
C ARG A 110 7.42 1.99 1.85
N SER A 111 6.16 1.56 1.81
CA SER A 111 5.03 2.31 2.36
C SER A 111 4.36 1.65 3.58
N ILE A 112 4.74 0.42 3.91
CA ILE A 112 4.20 -0.37 5.01
C ILE A 112 5.37 -0.97 5.78
N TRP A 113 5.41 -0.73 7.09
CA TRP A 113 6.47 -1.25 7.94
C TRP A 113 5.98 -1.67 9.34
N PRO A 114 6.15 -2.94 9.75
CA PRO A 114 6.62 -4.08 8.95
C PRO A 114 5.56 -4.54 7.92
N VAL A 115 5.99 -5.24 6.87
CA VAL A 115 5.12 -5.84 5.84
C VAL A 115 5.55 -7.29 5.58
N HIS A 116 4.73 -8.08 4.88
CA HIS A 116 5.03 -9.48 4.55
C HIS A 116 5.28 -10.35 5.78
N THR A 117 4.68 -9.97 6.90
CA THR A 117 4.74 -10.78 8.12
C THR A 117 3.91 -12.06 7.93
N ALA A 118 4.12 -13.06 8.77
CA ALA A 118 3.26 -14.25 8.78
C ALA A 118 1.78 -13.96 9.09
N TYR A 119 1.47 -12.72 9.50
CA TYR A 119 0.11 -12.25 9.80
C TYR A 119 -0.55 -11.53 8.62
N ASP A 120 0.19 -11.25 7.55
CA ASP A 120 -0.27 -10.55 6.35
C ASP A 120 -0.48 -11.52 5.17
N GLY A 121 -1.64 -11.41 4.52
CA GLY A 121 -1.94 -12.05 3.24
C GLY A 121 -1.61 -11.16 2.05
N ASP A 122 -0.41 -10.59 1.98
CA ASP A 122 -0.07 -9.61 0.94
C ASP A 122 -0.03 -10.26 -0.45
N THR A 123 -0.76 -9.69 -1.42
CA THR A 123 -0.85 -10.23 -2.78
C THR A 123 -1.04 -9.12 -3.81
N LEU A 124 -0.12 -9.04 -4.78
CA LEU A 124 -0.26 -8.15 -5.94
C LEU A 124 -0.38 -8.95 -7.24
N PHE A 125 -1.30 -8.51 -8.11
CA PHE A 125 -1.48 -9.04 -9.45
C PHE A 125 -0.84 -8.12 -10.51
N GLY A 126 -0.15 -8.70 -11.48
CA GLY A 126 0.35 -7.99 -12.65
C GLY A 126 -0.59 -8.14 -13.84
N LEU A 127 -0.97 -7.02 -14.46
CA LEU A 127 -1.91 -6.99 -15.59
C LEU A 127 -1.33 -6.21 -16.77
N ALA A 128 -1.45 -6.75 -17.97
CA ALA A 128 -1.04 -6.10 -19.21
C ALA A 128 -2.18 -6.18 -20.22
N THR A 129 -2.64 -5.04 -20.74
CA THR A 129 -3.70 -5.05 -21.78
C THR A 129 -3.17 -5.33 -23.18
N GLY A 130 -1.85 -5.27 -23.39
CA GLY A 130 -1.21 -5.63 -24.66
C GLY A 130 -1.52 -4.70 -25.84
N ARG A 131 -1.83 -3.43 -25.56
CA ARG A 131 -2.17 -2.43 -26.60
C ARG A 131 -0.94 -1.82 -27.27
N LEU A 132 0.17 -1.73 -26.56
CA LEU A 132 1.43 -1.14 -27.04
C LEU A 132 2.58 -2.14 -26.93
N ARG A 133 3.60 -2.00 -27.80
CA ARG A 133 4.84 -2.80 -27.81
C ARG A 133 6.08 -1.95 -28.05
N PRO A 134 6.32 -0.88 -27.27
CA PRO A 134 7.52 -0.07 -27.42
C PRO A 134 8.75 -0.84 -26.92
N GLU A 135 9.86 -0.77 -27.65
CA GLU A 135 11.12 -1.47 -27.29
C GLU A 135 11.78 -0.92 -26.02
N TRP A 136 11.48 0.33 -25.64
CA TRP A 136 12.10 0.96 -24.47
C TRP A 136 11.37 0.65 -23.15
N ALA A 137 10.08 0.27 -23.19
CA ALA A 137 9.26 0.10 -21.98
C ALA A 137 9.37 -1.31 -21.40
N GLU A 138 10.59 -1.69 -21.08
CA GLU A 138 10.95 -2.99 -20.52
C GLU A 138 10.35 -3.22 -19.13
N VAL A 139 10.20 -4.50 -18.74
CA VAL A 139 9.56 -4.89 -17.48
C VAL A 139 10.20 -4.25 -16.24
N SER A 140 11.52 -4.01 -16.25
CA SER A 140 12.22 -3.36 -15.14
C SER A 140 11.80 -1.89 -14.97
N LEU A 141 11.63 -1.15 -16.06
CA LEU A 141 11.15 0.23 -16.02
C LEU A 141 9.69 0.27 -15.54
N LEU A 142 8.84 -0.59 -16.10
CA LEU A 142 7.43 -0.70 -15.70
C LEU A 142 7.29 -1.13 -14.24
N GLY A 143 8.16 -2.03 -13.77
CA GLY A 143 8.22 -2.49 -12.39
C GLY A 143 8.65 -1.41 -11.40
N ALA A 144 9.67 -0.63 -11.73
CA ALA A 144 10.12 0.48 -10.89
C ALA A 144 9.02 1.55 -10.71
N VAL A 145 8.40 1.97 -11.83
CA VAL A 145 7.25 2.89 -11.82
C VAL A 145 6.07 2.25 -11.09
N GLY A 146 5.78 0.97 -11.33
CA GLY A 146 4.72 0.23 -10.67
C GLY A 146 4.87 0.19 -9.15
N ALA A 147 6.09 -0.02 -8.65
CA ALA A 147 6.39 -0.01 -7.23
C ALA A 147 6.20 1.39 -6.60
N GLU A 148 6.60 2.46 -7.30
CA GLU A 148 6.28 3.83 -6.85
C GLU A 148 4.77 4.08 -6.77
N LEU A 149 4.03 3.64 -7.79
CA LEU A 149 2.58 3.82 -7.86
C LEU A 149 1.84 2.99 -6.81
N VAL A 150 2.34 1.79 -6.47
CA VAL A 150 1.80 1.01 -5.35
C VAL A 150 1.99 1.75 -4.03
N ALA A 151 3.17 2.31 -3.77
CA ALA A 151 3.41 3.10 -2.56
C ALA A 151 2.49 4.33 -2.49
N ALA A 152 2.33 5.06 -3.60
CA ALA A 152 1.40 6.17 -3.69
C ALA A 152 -0.07 5.73 -3.48
N ALA A 153 -0.47 4.61 -4.08
CA ALA A 153 -1.81 4.05 -3.87
C ALA A 153 -2.05 3.66 -2.41
N VAL A 154 -1.05 3.11 -1.70
CA VAL A 154 -1.15 2.82 -0.27
C VAL A 154 -1.39 4.09 0.55
N LEU A 155 -0.60 5.15 0.31
CA LEU A 155 -0.80 6.43 0.97
C LEU A 155 -2.19 7.00 0.71
N ARG A 156 -2.63 7.01 -0.56
CA ARG A 156 -3.95 7.49 -0.97
C ARG A 156 -5.06 6.72 -0.28
N ALA A 157 -4.94 5.39 -0.16
CA ALA A 157 -5.92 4.55 0.52
C ALA A 157 -6.15 4.95 1.98
N VAL A 158 -5.09 5.42 2.65
CA VAL A 158 -5.09 5.78 4.07
C VAL A 158 -5.53 7.23 4.27
N TYR A 159 -5.05 8.15 3.43
CA TYR A 159 -5.45 9.56 3.48
C TYR A 159 -6.93 9.78 3.12
N LEU A 160 -7.45 9.03 2.14
CA LEU A 160 -8.85 9.14 1.72
C LEU A 160 -9.82 8.32 2.60
N ALA A 161 -9.29 7.56 3.55
CA ALA A 161 -10.10 6.74 4.43
C ALA A 161 -10.95 7.61 5.37
N ARG A 162 -12.21 7.22 5.58
CA ARG A 162 -13.12 7.88 6.54
C ARG A 162 -13.31 7.03 7.79
N PRO A 163 -13.46 7.64 8.99
CA PRO A 163 -13.68 6.90 10.21
C PRO A 163 -14.95 6.03 10.11
N LEU A 164 -14.92 4.85 10.73
CA LEU A 164 -16.05 3.92 10.74
C LEU A 164 -15.95 2.97 11.93
N GLY A 165 -17.06 2.72 12.62
CA GLY A 165 -17.12 1.72 13.69
C GLY A 165 -16.16 2.01 14.86
N GLY A 166 -15.98 3.28 15.21
CA GLY A 166 -15.05 3.71 16.27
C GLY A 166 -13.57 3.75 15.87
N ILE A 167 -13.22 3.37 14.63
CA ILE A 167 -11.84 3.39 14.14
C ILE A 167 -11.56 4.74 13.45
N ARG A 168 -10.50 5.42 13.88
CA ARG A 168 -10.09 6.75 13.41
C ARG A 168 -9.50 6.73 12.01
N ALA A 169 -9.70 7.80 11.23
CA ALA A 169 -8.91 8.08 10.03
C ALA A 169 -7.62 8.86 10.37
N VAL A 170 -6.66 8.90 9.43
CA VAL A 170 -5.41 9.66 9.59
C VAL A 170 -5.64 11.15 9.36
N ALA A 171 -6.30 11.50 8.26
CA ALA A 171 -6.86 12.83 8.10
C ALA A 171 -8.07 12.92 9.02
N GLY A 172 -8.09 13.90 9.93
CA GLY A 172 -9.27 14.19 10.73
C GLY A 172 -10.37 14.77 9.84
N GLY A 173 -11.01 13.98 8.98
CA GLY A 173 -12.25 14.31 8.28
C GLY A 173 -12.30 15.56 7.38
N GLU A 174 -11.25 16.38 7.29
CA GLU A 174 -11.30 17.66 6.57
C GLU A 174 -11.22 17.45 5.03
N PRO A 175 -12.29 17.75 4.28
CA PRO A 175 -12.27 17.69 2.83
C PRO A 175 -11.39 18.83 2.27
N GLY A 176 -10.24 18.49 1.67
CA GLY A 176 -9.38 19.48 0.99
C GLY A 176 -7.89 19.29 1.19
N GLN A 177 -7.46 18.39 2.06
CA GLN A 177 -6.04 18.08 2.20
C GLN A 177 -5.54 17.40 0.91
N GLN A 178 -4.59 18.04 0.22
CA GLN A 178 -3.98 17.48 -0.98
C GLN A 178 -3.40 16.11 -0.63
N VAL A 179 -4.02 15.09 -1.21
CA VAL A 179 -3.53 13.73 -1.14
C VAL A 179 -2.38 13.62 -2.14
N PRO A 180 -1.20 13.16 -1.73
CA PRO A 180 -0.08 12.93 -2.66
C PRO A 180 -0.45 11.95 -3.80
#